data_AF-A0A6N8HSZ6-F1
#
_entry.id   AF-A0A6N8HSZ6-F1
#
_cell.length_a   1.000
_cell.length_b   1.000
_cell.length_c   1.000
_cell.angle_alpha   90.00
_cell.angle_beta   90.00
_cell.angle_gamma   90.00
#
_symmetry.space_group_name_H-M   'P 1'
#
loop_
_entity.id
_entity.type
_entity.pdbx_description
1 polymer ?
#
loop_
_entity_poly.entity_id
_entity_poly.type
_entity_poly.pdbx_seq_one_letter_code
_entity_poly.pdbx_strand_id
1 'polypeptide(L)'
;MKVNKTLVGIGILCLILLSPLSDAIAESSVSEGVILETQLNNYKELYENQKEYNEKILTTIYWSLGTMVVFIVLFVGANFIYNRNEFKFATNIIKDELLEETNTKLYEITDKAKGDLDKISNNKVKHLDSYIESEIEKISNLYEDNIGKLNKDIFSLKGEIHDLKATYWRETKVYLNEFSSLIEAIKFKHYAGETFIHTLEDLVKVLKKIEVDDLHAIDKKSLSTILPFLGDEHRFNKYFIESYLRGKD
;
A
#
# COMPACT_ATOMS: atom_id res chain seq x y z
N MET A 1 42.25 -24.25 13.93
CA MET A 1 42.97 -25.46 13.43
C MET A 1 43.14 -26.46 14.55
N LYS A 2 42.22 -27.42 14.67
CA LYS A 2 42.37 -28.58 15.57
C LYS A 2 42.89 -29.73 14.71
N VAL A 3 44.17 -30.06 14.85
CA VAL A 3 44.78 -31.22 14.19
C VAL A 3 44.15 -32.48 14.78
N ASN A 4 43.57 -33.30 13.91
CA ASN A 4 42.79 -34.48 14.27
C ASN A 4 43.72 -35.56 14.89
N LYS A 5 43.55 -35.82 16.20
CA LYS A 5 44.39 -36.74 17.00
C LYS A 5 44.25 -38.23 16.62
N THR A 6 43.39 -38.54 15.66
CA THR A 6 43.08 -39.91 15.23
C THR A 6 44.08 -40.50 14.23
N LEU A 7 44.94 -39.69 13.60
CA LEU A 7 45.91 -40.18 12.60
C LEU A 7 47.22 -40.72 13.19
N VAL A 8 47.48 -40.48 14.49
CA VAL A 8 48.72 -40.92 15.16
C VAL A 8 48.62 -42.36 15.71
N GLY A 9 47.40 -42.89 15.86
CA GLY A 9 47.18 -44.19 16.51
C GLY A 9 47.44 -45.43 15.62
N ILE A 10 47.45 -45.30 14.30
CA ILE A 10 47.50 -46.46 13.38
C ILE A 10 48.95 -46.79 12.97
N GLY A 11 49.88 -45.85 13.05
CA GLY A 11 51.30 -46.07 12.71
C GLY A 11 52.08 -46.95 13.70
N ILE A 12 51.57 -47.12 14.92
CA ILE A 12 52.29 -47.83 16.01
C ILE A 12 52.00 -49.34 16.00
N LEU A 13 50.93 -49.81 15.35
CA LEU A 13 50.56 -51.23 15.38
C LEU A 13 51.35 -52.10 14.37
N CYS A 14 51.95 -51.51 13.33
CA CYS A 14 52.71 -52.27 12.32
C CYS A 14 54.16 -52.61 12.70
N LEU A 15 54.66 -52.12 13.84
CA LEU A 15 56.06 -52.31 14.26
C LEU A 15 56.30 -53.51 15.20
N ILE A 16 55.25 -54.26 15.56
CA ILE A 16 55.34 -55.37 16.54
C ILE A 16 55.38 -56.78 15.88
N LEU A 17 55.26 -56.90 14.56
CA LEU A 17 55.16 -58.22 13.88
C LEU A 17 56.42 -58.71 13.13
N LEU A 18 57.60 -58.11 13.35
CA LEU A 18 58.85 -58.53 12.71
C LEU A 18 59.92 -58.90 13.74
N SER A 19 59.93 -60.17 14.17
CA SER A 19 61.10 -60.80 14.79
C SER A 19 61.22 -62.25 14.29
N PRO A 20 62.26 -62.62 13.52
CA PRO A 20 62.52 -64.01 13.19
C PRO A 20 63.36 -64.70 14.28
N LEU A 21 63.03 -65.97 14.49
CA LEU A 21 63.77 -67.01 15.20
C LEU A 21 65.26 -67.03 14.82
N SER A 22 66.11 -67.27 15.82
CA SER A 22 67.52 -67.65 15.66
C SER A 22 67.69 -69.06 16.20
N ASP A 23 67.78 -70.04 15.30
CA ASP A 23 68.18 -71.41 15.64
C ASP A 23 69.70 -71.53 15.81
N ALA A 24 70.12 -72.24 16.84
CA ALA A 24 71.51 -72.64 17.07
C ALA A 24 71.71 -74.08 16.57
N ILE A 25 72.63 -74.25 15.63
CA ILE A 25 73.06 -75.55 15.09
C ILE A 25 74.19 -76.10 15.96
N ALA A 26 74.07 -77.36 16.37
CA ALA A 26 75.14 -78.15 17.01
C ALA A 26 75.54 -79.31 16.09
N GLU A 27 76.85 -79.52 15.98
CA GLU A 27 77.55 -80.42 15.07
C GLU A 27 77.95 -81.74 15.79
N SER A 28 77.91 -82.90 15.10
CA SER A 28 78.77 -84.05 15.46
C SER A 28 78.98 -85.09 14.33
N SER A 29 80.22 -85.13 13.84
CA SER A 29 81.13 -86.24 13.43
C SER A 29 80.69 -87.45 12.55
N VAL A 30 81.09 -87.37 11.25
CA VAL A 30 81.93 -88.24 10.37
C VAL A 30 81.71 -89.78 10.23
N SER A 31 81.55 -90.24 8.97
CA SER A 31 82.08 -91.51 8.41
C SER A 31 82.22 -91.47 6.86
N GLU A 32 83.38 -91.88 6.33
CA GLU A 32 84.02 -91.42 5.07
C GLU A 32 83.56 -92.07 3.75
N GLY A 33 82.75 -93.13 3.78
CA GLY A 33 82.13 -93.74 2.58
C GLY A 33 80.68 -93.28 2.31
N VAL A 34 80.08 -92.62 3.29
CA VAL A 34 78.74 -92.01 3.29
C VAL A 34 78.84 -90.51 2.92
N ILE A 35 80.06 -89.95 2.85
CA ILE A 35 80.32 -88.52 2.63
C ILE A 35 79.83 -88.04 1.27
N LEU A 36 79.94 -88.81 0.19
CA LEU A 36 79.51 -88.31 -1.12
C LEU A 36 77.98 -88.22 -1.24
N GLU A 37 77.27 -89.22 -0.73
CA GLU A 37 75.79 -89.27 -0.71
C GLU A 37 75.21 -88.30 0.34
N THR A 38 75.90 -88.14 1.48
CA THR A 38 75.52 -87.17 2.52
C THR A 38 75.86 -85.76 2.14
N GLN A 39 76.98 -85.50 1.43
CA GLN A 39 77.25 -84.17 0.87
C GLN A 39 76.25 -83.84 -0.23
N LEU A 40 75.87 -84.79 -1.09
CA LEU A 40 74.83 -84.59 -2.09
C LEU A 40 73.46 -84.32 -1.45
N ASN A 41 73.08 -85.08 -0.41
CA ASN A 41 71.85 -84.86 0.34
C ASN A 41 71.88 -83.53 1.12
N ASN A 42 72.99 -83.18 1.75
CA ASN A 42 73.17 -81.89 2.43
C ASN A 42 73.12 -80.72 1.43
N TYR A 43 73.70 -80.87 0.23
CA TYR A 43 73.59 -79.87 -0.83
C TYR A 43 72.16 -79.74 -1.35
N LYS A 44 71.44 -80.85 -1.48
CA LYS A 44 70.03 -80.86 -1.88
C LYS A 44 69.15 -80.23 -0.80
N GLU A 45 69.40 -80.52 0.47
CA GLU A 45 68.71 -79.94 1.62
C GLU A 45 69.01 -78.45 1.77
N LEU A 46 70.26 -78.02 1.56
CA LEU A 46 70.62 -76.60 1.48
C LEU A 46 69.91 -75.88 0.33
N TYR A 47 69.75 -76.55 -0.82
CA TYR A 47 69.04 -76.00 -1.98
C TYR A 47 67.52 -75.92 -1.75
N GLU A 48 66.92 -76.95 -1.16
CA GLU A 48 65.50 -76.95 -0.77
C GLU A 48 65.21 -75.91 0.32
N ASN A 49 66.08 -75.79 1.32
CA ASN A 49 66.01 -74.73 2.33
C ASN A 49 66.15 -73.34 1.70
N GLN A 50 67.11 -73.11 0.81
CA GLN A 50 67.23 -71.84 0.08
C GLN A 50 65.98 -71.51 -0.74
N LYS A 51 65.37 -72.51 -1.38
CA LYS A 51 64.14 -72.33 -2.14
C LYS A 51 62.98 -71.95 -1.21
N GLU A 52 62.83 -72.63 -0.08
CA GLU A 52 61.80 -72.33 0.92
C GLU A 52 61.99 -70.94 1.54
N TYR A 53 63.24 -70.55 1.83
CA TYR A 53 63.57 -69.19 2.30
C TYR A 53 63.23 -68.13 1.25
N ASN A 54 63.57 -68.36 -0.02
CA ASN A 54 63.21 -67.46 -1.10
C ASN A 54 61.70 -67.34 -1.27
N GLU A 55 60.94 -68.44 -1.16
CA GLU A 55 59.48 -68.42 -1.22
C GLU A 55 58.86 -67.67 -0.03
N LYS A 56 59.39 -67.84 1.19
CA LYS A 56 58.97 -67.07 2.38
C LYS A 56 59.28 -65.58 2.23
N ILE A 57 60.47 -65.24 1.71
CA ILE A 57 60.85 -63.85 1.43
C ILE A 57 59.91 -63.24 0.39
N LEU A 58 59.67 -63.93 -0.74
CA LEU A 58 58.74 -63.49 -1.77
C LEU A 58 57.32 -63.30 -1.23
N THR A 59 56.84 -64.23 -0.41
CA THR A 59 55.50 -64.16 0.21
C THR A 59 55.39 -62.97 1.15
N THR A 60 56.43 -62.69 1.94
CA THR A 60 56.49 -61.53 2.83
C THR A 60 56.53 -60.23 2.04
N ILE A 61 57.31 -60.18 0.95
CA ILE A 61 57.34 -59.05 0.02
C ILE A 61 55.94 -58.84 -0.56
N TYR A 62 55.26 -59.88 -1.04
CA TYR A 62 53.90 -59.76 -1.57
C TYR A 62 52.89 -59.29 -0.53
N TRP A 63 52.96 -59.77 0.71
CA TRP A 63 52.11 -59.28 1.80
C TRP A 63 52.39 -57.82 2.15
N SER A 64 53.66 -57.43 2.20
CA SER A 64 54.05 -56.03 2.45
C SER A 64 53.60 -55.10 1.31
N LEU A 65 53.69 -55.55 0.06
CA LEU A 65 53.21 -54.82 -1.10
C LEU A 65 51.67 -54.70 -1.09
N GLY A 66 50.98 -55.79 -0.75
CA GLY A 66 49.53 -55.81 -0.62
C GLY A 66 49.03 -54.85 0.45
N THR A 67 49.65 -54.86 1.64
CA THR A 67 49.30 -53.92 2.71
C THR A 67 49.59 -52.47 2.33
N MET A 68 50.71 -52.21 1.65
CA MET A 68 51.03 -50.87 1.13
C MET A 68 49.97 -50.36 0.14
N VAL A 69 49.51 -51.21 -0.79
CA VAL A 69 48.44 -50.85 -1.74
C VAL A 69 47.13 -50.56 -1.01
N VAL A 70 46.76 -51.36 -0.01
CA VAL A 70 45.57 -51.11 0.82
C VAL A 70 45.65 -49.77 1.54
N PHE A 71 46.82 -49.41 2.09
CA PHE A 71 47.04 -48.11 2.71
C PHE A 71 46.90 -46.95 1.72
N ILE A 72 47.42 -47.09 0.50
CA ILE A 72 47.27 -46.08 -0.56
C ILE A 72 45.78 -45.90 -0.90
N VAL A 73 45.05 -47.00 -1.10
CA VAL A 73 43.60 -46.94 -1.41
C VAL A 73 42.82 -46.30 -0.26
N LEU A 74 43.10 -46.66 1.00
CA LEU A 74 42.47 -46.04 2.17
C LEU A 74 42.79 -44.55 2.27
N PHE A 75 44.03 -44.15 2.01
CA PHE A 75 44.43 -42.75 2.08
C PHE A 75 43.74 -41.92 1.00
N VAL A 76 43.70 -42.41 -0.24
CA VAL A 76 42.98 -41.74 -1.34
C VAL A 76 41.46 -41.70 -1.06
N GLY A 77 40.89 -42.81 -0.59
CA GLY A 77 39.47 -42.89 -0.23
C GLY A 77 39.10 -41.93 0.91
N ALA A 78 39.92 -41.85 1.95
CA ALA A 78 39.72 -40.92 3.07
C ALA A 78 39.79 -39.46 2.61
N ASN A 79 40.77 -39.09 1.78
CA ASN A 79 40.88 -37.75 1.21
C ASN A 79 39.67 -37.40 0.32
N PHE A 80 39.20 -38.35 -0.49
CA PHE A 80 38.02 -38.16 -1.33
C PHE A 80 36.75 -37.90 -0.50
N ILE A 81 36.53 -38.69 0.56
CA ILE A 81 35.38 -38.50 1.46
C ILE A 81 35.48 -37.16 2.19
N TYR A 82 36.68 -36.80 2.69
CA TYR A 82 36.91 -35.55 3.38
C TYR A 82 36.62 -34.35 2.46
N ASN A 83 37.17 -34.36 1.24
CA ASN A 83 36.96 -33.29 0.27
C ASN A 83 35.47 -33.17 -0.15
N ARG A 84 34.78 -34.30 -0.31
CA ARG A 84 33.33 -34.31 -0.59
C ARG A 84 32.53 -33.68 0.56
N ASN A 85 32.91 -33.94 1.81
CA ASN A 85 32.22 -33.37 2.97
C ASN A 85 32.48 -31.87 3.11
N GLU A 86 33.71 -31.39 2.87
CA GLU A 86 34.00 -29.96 2.82
C GLU A 86 33.23 -29.27 1.70
N PHE A 87 33.14 -29.87 0.50
CA PHE A 87 32.37 -29.30 -0.60
C PHE A 87 30.88 -29.19 -0.27
N LYS A 88 30.29 -30.19 0.40
CA LYS A 88 28.90 -30.13 0.88
C LYS A 88 28.71 -29.03 1.92
N PHE A 89 29.67 -28.86 2.83
CA PHE A 89 29.60 -27.81 3.84
C PHE A 89 29.68 -26.41 3.22
N ALA A 90 30.64 -26.20 2.30
CA ALA A 90 30.78 -24.94 1.56
C ALA A 90 29.53 -24.61 0.73
N THR A 91 28.96 -25.61 0.03
CA THR A 91 27.71 -25.40 -0.73
C THR A 91 26.51 -25.11 0.14
N ASN A 92 26.43 -25.67 1.35
CA ASN A 92 25.37 -25.34 2.30
C ASN A 92 25.52 -23.90 2.82
N ILE A 93 26.73 -23.46 3.18
CA ILE A 93 26.97 -22.08 3.60
C ILE A 93 26.56 -21.09 2.50
N ILE A 94 26.99 -21.33 1.26
CA ILE A 94 26.65 -20.46 0.13
C ILE A 94 25.13 -20.43 -0.10
N LYS A 95 24.44 -21.56 0.05
CA LYS A 95 22.97 -21.61 -0.05
C LYS A 95 22.29 -20.80 1.05
N ASP A 96 22.77 -20.94 2.28
CA ASP A 96 22.19 -20.22 3.43
C ASP A 96 22.40 -18.71 3.28
N GLU A 97 23.59 -18.28 2.85
CA GLU A 97 23.91 -16.87 2.58
C GLU A 97 23.09 -16.30 1.42
N LEU A 98 22.94 -17.06 0.32
CA LEU A 98 22.06 -16.67 -0.80
C LEU A 98 20.60 -16.59 -0.38
N LEU A 99 20.11 -17.51 0.45
CA LEU A 99 18.74 -17.49 0.96
C LEU A 99 18.50 -16.29 1.87
N GLU A 100 19.46 -15.95 2.73
CA GLU A 100 19.38 -14.77 3.60
C GLU A 100 19.38 -13.47 2.80
N GLU A 101 20.30 -13.33 1.83
CA GLU A 101 20.38 -12.13 0.98
C GLU A 101 19.14 -11.99 0.09
N THR A 102 18.66 -13.08 -0.51
CA THR A 102 17.45 -13.05 -1.35
C THR A 102 16.20 -12.74 -0.53
N ASN A 103 16.05 -13.29 0.67
CA ASN A 103 14.94 -12.95 1.56
C ASN A 103 14.99 -11.48 1.95
N THR A 104 16.17 -10.95 2.31
CA THR A 104 16.33 -9.54 2.68
C THR A 104 15.94 -8.61 1.52
N LYS A 105 16.44 -8.88 0.31
CA LYS A 105 16.06 -8.11 -0.89
C LYS A 105 14.57 -8.25 -1.22
N LEU A 106 13.99 -9.43 -1.05
CA LEU A 106 12.55 -9.64 -1.23
C LEU A 106 11.74 -8.80 -0.25
N TYR A 107 12.15 -8.73 1.02
CA TYR A 107 11.50 -7.87 2.01
C TYR A 107 11.60 -6.40 1.62
N GLU A 108 12.78 -5.90 1.23
CA GLU A 108 12.96 -4.52 0.78
C GLU A 108 12.11 -4.18 -0.45
N ILE A 109 12.07 -5.06 -1.45
CA ILE A 109 11.25 -4.88 -2.65
C ILE A 109 9.77 -4.88 -2.28
N THR A 110 9.34 -5.78 -1.39
CA THR A 110 7.95 -5.88 -0.97
C THR A 110 7.52 -4.63 -0.18
N ASP A 111 8.39 -4.13 0.69
CA ASP A 111 8.11 -2.93 1.49
C ASP A 111 8.06 -1.67 0.61
N LYS A 112 9.00 -1.54 -0.34
CA LYS A 112 8.98 -0.47 -1.34
C LYS A 112 7.73 -0.54 -2.22
N ALA A 113 7.37 -1.73 -2.69
CA ALA A 113 6.16 -1.93 -3.49
C ALA A 113 4.90 -1.55 -2.71
N LYS A 114 4.79 -1.92 -1.43
CA LYS A 114 3.69 -1.49 -0.54
C LYS A 114 3.66 0.03 -0.40
N GLY A 115 4.80 0.66 -0.10
CA GLY A 115 4.88 2.11 0.04
C GLY A 115 4.50 2.87 -1.23
N ASP A 116 4.87 2.37 -2.41
CA ASP A 116 4.49 2.97 -3.69
C ASP A 116 2.99 2.75 -3.98
N LEU A 117 2.44 1.58 -3.65
CA LEU A 117 1.01 1.28 -3.76
C LEU A 117 0.18 2.19 -2.86
N ASP A 118 0.63 2.41 -1.62
CA ASP A 118 -0.02 3.33 -0.67
C ASP A 118 0.03 4.78 -1.15
N LYS A 119 1.15 5.23 -1.74
CA LYS A 119 1.23 6.57 -2.35
C LYS A 119 0.27 6.72 -3.52
N ILE A 120 0.21 5.74 -4.42
CA ILE A 120 -0.70 5.77 -5.57
C ILE A 120 -2.16 5.76 -5.08
N SER A 121 -2.48 4.90 -4.12
CA SER A 121 -3.80 4.80 -3.50
C SER A 121 -4.22 6.14 -2.87
N ASN A 122 -3.37 6.69 -2.00
CA ASN A 122 -3.64 7.96 -1.32
C ASN A 122 -3.77 9.14 -2.31
N ASN A 123 -2.97 9.17 -3.37
CA ASN A 123 -3.10 10.21 -4.40
C ASN A 123 -4.41 10.07 -5.18
N LYS A 124 -4.82 8.85 -5.53
CA LYS A 124 -6.10 8.59 -6.20
C LYS A 124 -7.28 8.96 -5.30
N VAL A 125 -7.22 8.59 -4.02
CA VAL A 125 -8.25 8.96 -3.03
C VAL A 125 -8.36 10.48 -2.91
N LYS A 126 -7.25 11.19 -2.71
CA LYS A 126 -7.24 12.66 -2.65
C LYS A 126 -7.80 13.32 -3.92
N HIS A 127 -7.46 12.80 -5.09
CA HIS A 127 -7.99 13.33 -6.35
C HIS A 127 -9.49 13.06 -6.48
N LEU A 128 -9.97 11.90 -6.05
CA LEU A 128 -11.40 11.58 -6.03
C LEU A 128 -12.15 12.47 -5.04
N ASP A 129 -11.62 12.68 -3.84
CA ASP A 129 -12.22 13.55 -2.83
C ASP A 129 -12.35 14.99 -3.35
N SER A 130 -11.27 15.55 -3.91
CA SER A 130 -11.29 16.89 -4.50
C SER A 130 -12.27 17.00 -5.68
N TYR A 131 -12.35 15.97 -6.52
CA TYR A 131 -13.33 15.94 -7.61
C TYR A 131 -14.77 15.93 -7.07
N ILE A 132 -15.06 15.08 -6.08
CA ILE A 132 -16.38 14.98 -5.44
C ILE A 132 -16.76 16.30 -4.78
N GLU A 133 -15.85 16.93 -4.03
CA GLU A 133 -16.08 18.24 -3.41
C GLU A 133 -16.43 19.30 -4.46
N SER A 134 -15.70 19.34 -5.58
CA SER A 134 -15.99 20.28 -6.67
C SER A 134 -17.34 20.06 -7.33
N GLU A 135 -17.78 18.81 -7.48
CA GLU A 135 -19.10 18.48 -8.04
C GLU A 135 -20.22 18.81 -7.05
N ILE A 136 -20.01 18.59 -5.75
CA ILE A 136 -20.96 19.00 -4.70
C ILE A 136 -21.13 20.52 -4.72
N GLU A 137 -20.04 21.29 -4.82
CA GLU A 137 -20.08 22.75 -4.88
C GLU A 137 -20.85 23.24 -6.12
N LYS A 138 -20.57 22.68 -7.30
CA LYS A 138 -21.32 22.99 -8.54
C LYS A 138 -22.81 22.73 -8.37
N ILE A 139 -23.18 21.58 -7.82
CA ILE A 139 -24.58 21.21 -7.58
C ILE A 139 -25.22 22.19 -6.58
N SER A 140 -24.53 22.53 -5.50
CA SER A 140 -25.01 23.50 -4.50
C SER A 140 -25.30 24.86 -5.12
N ASN A 141 -24.35 25.38 -5.91
CA ASN A 141 -24.50 26.66 -6.61
C ASN A 141 -25.69 26.64 -7.59
N LEU A 142 -25.86 25.53 -8.34
CA LEU A 142 -27.02 25.36 -9.23
C LEU A 142 -28.34 25.35 -8.46
N TYR A 143 -28.39 24.70 -7.29
CA TYR A 143 -29.59 24.70 -6.45
C TYR A 143 -29.89 26.09 -5.90
N GLU A 144 -28.89 26.82 -5.40
CA GLU A 144 -29.07 28.19 -4.89
C GLU A 144 -29.57 29.14 -5.98
N ASP A 145 -28.98 29.08 -7.17
CA ASP A 145 -29.42 29.87 -8.33
C ASP A 145 -30.86 29.56 -8.73
N ASN A 146 -31.24 28.27 -8.74
CA ASN A 146 -32.59 27.85 -9.08
C ASN A 146 -33.61 28.26 -8.01
N ILE A 147 -33.25 28.17 -6.73
CA ILE A 147 -34.08 28.67 -5.63
C ILE A 147 -34.24 30.19 -5.74
N GLY A 148 -33.18 30.92 -6.06
CA GLY A 148 -33.21 32.35 -6.30
C GLY A 148 -34.15 32.74 -7.43
N LYS A 149 -34.09 32.03 -8.57
CA LYS A 149 -35.00 32.22 -9.71
C LYS A 149 -36.45 31.91 -9.33
N LEU A 150 -36.70 30.75 -8.71
CA LEU A 150 -38.04 30.34 -8.31
C LEU A 150 -38.67 31.32 -7.31
N ASN A 151 -37.88 31.86 -6.37
CA ASN A 151 -38.35 32.87 -5.43
C ASN A 151 -38.76 34.16 -6.16
N LYS A 152 -37.96 34.60 -7.15
CA LYS A 152 -38.33 35.75 -7.99
C LYS A 152 -39.62 35.50 -8.75
N ASP A 153 -39.77 34.33 -9.37
CA ASP A 153 -40.98 33.96 -10.10
C ASP A 153 -42.21 33.90 -9.19
N ILE A 154 -42.07 33.34 -7.98
CA ILE A 154 -43.14 33.30 -6.96
C ILE A 154 -43.55 34.72 -6.57
N PHE A 155 -42.59 35.62 -6.36
CA PHE A 155 -42.89 37.01 -6.02
C PHE A 155 -43.52 37.74 -7.20
N SER A 156 -43.05 37.53 -8.43
CA SER A 156 -43.65 38.07 -9.65
C SER A 156 -45.12 37.68 -9.77
N LEU A 157 -45.42 36.38 -9.72
CA LEU A 157 -46.78 35.85 -9.78
C LEU A 157 -47.67 36.36 -8.65
N LYS A 158 -47.13 36.49 -7.42
CA LYS A 158 -47.87 37.11 -6.32
C LYS A 158 -48.20 38.57 -6.61
N GLY A 159 -47.26 39.32 -7.19
CA GLY A 159 -47.48 40.68 -7.68
C GLY A 159 -48.63 40.75 -8.68
N GLU A 160 -48.60 39.91 -9.70
CA GLU A 160 -49.64 39.83 -10.73
C GLU A 160 -51.02 39.49 -10.14
N ILE A 161 -51.09 38.51 -9.23
CA ILE A 161 -52.34 38.15 -8.54
C ILE A 161 -52.92 39.35 -7.81
N HIS A 162 -52.07 40.16 -7.17
CA HIS A 162 -52.51 41.34 -6.43
C HIS A 162 -52.93 42.49 -7.36
N ASP A 163 -52.28 42.68 -8.52
CA ASP A 163 -52.76 43.63 -9.55
C ASP A 163 -54.13 43.22 -10.09
N LEU A 164 -54.35 41.93 -10.35
CA LEU A 164 -55.65 41.41 -10.80
C LEU A 164 -56.73 41.62 -9.75
N LYS A 165 -56.40 41.37 -8.46
CA LYS A 165 -57.31 41.68 -7.34
C LYS A 165 -57.64 43.17 -7.26
N ALA A 166 -56.64 44.04 -7.43
CA ALA A 166 -56.87 45.49 -7.45
C ALA A 166 -57.82 45.89 -8.58
N THR A 167 -57.64 45.32 -9.77
CA THR A 167 -58.52 45.55 -10.93
C THR A 167 -59.96 45.12 -10.63
N TYR A 168 -60.15 43.93 -10.04
CA TYR A 168 -61.46 43.46 -9.62
C TYR A 168 -62.14 44.41 -8.60
N TRP A 169 -61.38 44.88 -7.60
CA TRP A 169 -61.92 45.82 -6.61
C TRP A 169 -62.23 47.19 -7.19
N ARG A 170 -61.46 47.64 -8.17
CA ARG A 170 -61.71 48.86 -8.93
C ARG A 170 -63.04 48.79 -9.67
N GLU A 171 -63.30 47.69 -10.36
CA GLU A 171 -64.54 47.46 -11.12
C GLU A 171 -65.77 47.41 -10.19
N THR A 172 -65.60 46.87 -8.99
CA THR A 172 -66.65 46.83 -7.94
C THR A 172 -66.72 48.09 -7.08
N LYS A 173 -65.83 49.08 -7.32
CA LYS A 173 -65.74 50.37 -6.61
C LYS A 173 -65.46 50.24 -5.10
N VAL A 174 -64.74 49.19 -4.69
CA VAL A 174 -64.33 48.98 -3.29
C VAL A 174 -62.90 49.47 -3.09
N TYR A 175 -62.73 50.78 -2.94
CA TYR A 175 -61.41 51.44 -3.03
C TYR A 175 -60.42 51.05 -1.93
N LEU A 176 -60.86 50.76 -0.70
CA LEU A 176 -59.97 50.30 0.38
C LEU A 176 -59.34 48.93 0.06
N ASN A 177 -60.09 48.03 -0.56
CA ASN A 177 -59.59 46.72 -0.97
C ASN A 177 -58.67 46.82 -2.19
N GLU A 178 -58.99 47.72 -3.13
CA GLU A 178 -58.10 48.06 -4.25
C GLU A 178 -56.75 48.59 -3.73
N PHE A 179 -56.78 49.57 -2.82
CA PHE A 179 -55.61 50.14 -2.17
C PHE A 179 -54.74 49.07 -1.49
N SER A 180 -55.34 48.22 -0.67
CA SER A 180 -54.62 47.14 0.03
C SER A 180 -53.96 46.17 -0.95
N SER A 181 -54.66 45.85 -2.04
CA SER A 181 -54.15 44.96 -3.09
C SER A 181 -52.97 45.59 -3.83
N LEU A 182 -53.03 46.89 -4.15
CA LEU A 182 -51.94 47.61 -4.83
C LEU A 182 -50.69 47.73 -3.95
N ILE A 183 -50.83 47.90 -2.63
CA ILE A 183 -49.68 47.88 -1.71
C ILE A 183 -48.97 46.54 -1.76
N GLU A 184 -49.71 45.43 -1.65
CA GLU A 184 -49.12 44.09 -1.68
C GLU A 184 -48.51 43.79 -3.06
N ALA A 185 -49.12 44.25 -4.16
CA ALA A 185 -48.54 44.14 -5.49
C ALA A 185 -47.18 44.85 -5.58
N ILE A 186 -47.06 46.08 -5.06
CA ILE A 186 -45.79 46.83 -5.04
C ILE A 186 -44.73 46.09 -4.23
N LYS A 187 -45.08 45.55 -3.05
CA LYS A 187 -44.15 44.77 -2.22
C LYS A 187 -43.60 43.57 -2.98
N PHE A 188 -44.48 42.77 -3.56
CA PHE A 188 -44.07 41.55 -4.25
C PHE A 188 -43.27 41.83 -5.52
N LYS A 189 -43.65 42.84 -6.31
CA LYS A 189 -42.86 43.28 -7.47
C LYS A 189 -41.48 43.80 -7.09
N HIS A 190 -41.38 44.56 -5.98
CA HIS A 190 -40.08 45.00 -5.47
C HIS A 190 -39.20 43.79 -5.08
N TYR A 191 -39.76 42.79 -4.37
CA TYR A 191 -39.01 41.58 -4.02
C TYR A 191 -38.63 40.71 -5.22
N ALA A 192 -39.42 40.73 -6.29
CA ALA A 192 -39.09 40.10 -7.57
C ALA A 192 -37.98 40.85 -8.34
N GLY A 193 -37.71 42.12 -7.98
CA GLY A 193 -36.81 43.01 -8.72
C GLY A 193 -37.46 43.62 -9.97
N GLU A 194 -38.79 43.68 -10.01
CA GLU A 194 -39.56 44.21 -11.14
C GLU A 194 -39.90 45.69 -10.96
N THR A 195 -40.12 46.38 -12.08
CA THR A 195 -40.62 47.75 -12.07
C THR A 195 -42.11 47.78 -11.69
N PHE A 196 -42.50 48.64 -10.75
CA PHE A 196 -43.88 48.75 -10.27
C PHE A 196 -44.49 50.14 -10.49
N ILE A 197 -43.97 50.90 -11.47
CA ILE A 197 -44.37 52.29 -11.74
C ILE A 197 -45.88 52.43 -11.97
N HIS A 198 -46.45 51.59 -12.83
CA HIS A 198 -47.88 51.63 -13.13
C HIS A 198 -48.75 51.27 -11.91
N THR A 199 -48.33 50.27 -11.12
CA THR A 199 -49.02 49.91 -9.87
C THR A 199 -48.96 51.06 -8.85
N LEU A 200 -47.83 51.78 -8.79
CA LEU A 200 -47.67 52.97 -7.93
C LEU A 200 -48.53 54.15 -8.39
N GLU A 201 -48.62 54.41 -9.69
CA GLU A 201 -49.52 55.44 -10.24
C GLU A 201 -50.98 55.13 -9.92
N ASP A 202 -51.38 53.88 -10.06
CA ASP A 202 -52.72 53.43 -9.70
C ASP A 202 -52.98 53.55 -8.20
N LEU A 203 -52.00 53.25 -7.35
CA LEU A 203 -52.10 53.48 -5.90
C LEU A 203 -52.37 54.95 -5.59
N VAL A 204 -51.64 55.87 -6.22
CA VAL A 204 -51.85 57.32 -6.05
C VAL A 204 -53.23 57.75 -6.53
N LYS A 205 -53.74 57.19 -7.64
CA LYS A 205 -55.10 57.47 -8.12
C LYS A 205 -56.16 57.02 -7.12
N VAL A 206 -55.97 55.86 -6.49
CA VAL A 206 -56.91 55.31 -5.51
C VAL A 206 -56.88 56.11 -4.20
N LEU A 207 -55.68 56.49 -3.74
CA LEU A 207 -55.51 57.35 -2.56
C LEU A 207 -56.26 58.69 -2.70
N LYS A 208 -56.34 59.26 -3.91
CA LYS A 208 -57.14 60.49 -4.15
C LYS A 208 -58.65 60.29 -4.01
N LYS A 209 -59.14 59.05 -4.04
CA LYS A 209 -60.56 58.69 -3.92
C LYS A 209 -60.96 58.25 -2.51
N ILE A 210 -59.99 57.99 -1.64
CA ILE A 210 -60.22 57.58 -0.25
C ILE A 210 -60.07 58.81 0.64
N GLU A 211 -60.94 58.98 1.63
CA GLU A 211 -60.75 60.03 2.63
C GLU A 211 -59.68 59.57 3.64
N VAL A 212 -58.83 60.48 4.11
CA VAL A 212 -57.70 60.13 4.99
C VAL A 212 -58.18 59.52 6.33
N ASP A 213 -59.38 59.91 6.76
CA ASP A 213 -60.03 59.45 7.99
C ASP A 213 -60.62 58.04 7.86
N ASP A 214 -60.91 57.60 6.63
CA ASP A 214 -61.39 56.23 6.35
C ASP A 214 -60.24 55.20 6.37
N LEU A 215 -58.98 55.65 6.34
CA LEU A 215 -57.83 54.75 6.35
C LEU A 215 -57.56 54.24 7.77
N HIS A 216 -57.70 52.94 7.98
CA HIS A 216 -57.38 52.34 9.27
C HIS A 216 -55.88 52.43 9.58
N ALA A 217 -55.52 52.34 10.86
CA ALA A 217 -54.12 52.39 11.29
C ALA A 217 -53.24 51.30 10.63
N ILE A 218 -53.83 50.12 10.36
CA ILE A 218 -53.16 49.02 9.66
C ILE A 218 -52.81 49.42 8.23
N ASP A 219 -53.71 50.11 7.54
CA ASP A 219 -53.53 50.57 6.15
C ASP A 219 -52.45 51.66 6.06
N LYS A 220 -52.46 52.59 7.01
CA LYS A 220 -51.40 53.63 7.14
C LYS A 220 -50.03 52.97 7.38
N LYS A 221 -49.99 51.94 8.24
CA LYS A 221 -48.77 51.16 8.48
C LYS A 221 -48.32 50.43 7.20
N SER A 222 -49.21 49.75 6.50
CA SER A 222 -48.90 49.07 5.24
C SER A 222 -48.37 50.04 4.17
N LEU A 223 -48.93 51.24 4.09
CA LEU A 223 -48.44 52.28 3.19
C LEU A 223 -47.05 52.79 3.58
N SER A 224 -46.78 52.95 4.89
CA SER A 224 -45.45 53.31 5.35
C SER A 224 -44.38 52.25 5.03
N THR A 225 -44.77 50.96 4.97
CA THR A 225 -43.84 49.88 4.67
C THR A 225 -43.32 49.89 3.24
N ILE A 226 -44.01 50.55 2.30
CA ILE A 226 -43.56 50.65 0.92
C ILE A 226 -42.69 51.87 0.63
N LEU A 227 -42.68 52.88 1.52
CA LEU A 227 -41.87 54.10 1.34
C LEU A 227 -40.36 53.83 1.18
N PRO A 228 -39.75 52.88 1.91
CA PRO A 228 -38.34 52.54 1.72
C PRO A 228 -38.04 51.93 0.34
N PHE A 229 -39.03 51.33 -0.32
CA PHE A 229 -38.87 50.73 -1.66
C PHE A 229 -38.90 51.77 -2.77
N LEU A 230 -39.35 52.99 -2.48
CA LEU A 230 -39.40 54.10 -3.43
C LEU A 230 -38.02 54.79 -3.49
N GLY A 231 -37.28 54.50 -4.56
CA GLY A 231 -36.04 55.20 -4.90
C GLY A 231 -36.29 56.64 -5.35
N ASP A 232 -35.20 57.34 -5.68
CA ASP A 232 -35.24 58.76 -6.06
C ASP A 232 -36.04 59.00 -7.35
N GLU A 233 -36.11 58.00 -8.23
CA GLU A 233 -36.95 57.99 -9.43
C GLU A 233 -38.44 58.15 -9.14
N HIS A 234 -38.88 57.87 -7.91
CA HIS A 234 -40.27 57.98 -7.46
C HIS A 234 -40.50 59.09 -6.44
N ARG A 235 -39.59 60.07 -6.33
CA ARG A 235 -39.65 61.16 -5.33
C ARG A 235 -41.00 61.87 -5.23
N PHE A 236 -41.68 62.10 -6.36
CA PHE A 236 -42.97 62.80 -6.36
C PHE A 236 -44.09 61.95 -5.77
N ASN A 237 -44.15 60.67 -6.12
CA ASN A 237 -45.11 59.72 -5.56
C ASN A 237 -44.81 59.48 -4.07
N LYS A 238 -43.54 59.38 -3.70
CA LYS A 238 -43.08 59.29 -2.31
C LYS A 238 -43.54 60.48 -1.48
N TYR A 239 -43.27 61.70 -1.95
CA TYR A 239 -43.72 62.93 -1.30
C TYR A 239 -45.25 63.00 -1.16
N PHE A 240 -45.99 62.60 -2.20
CA PHE A 240 -47.44 62.54 -2.15
C PHE A 240 -47.94 61.59 -1.06
N ILE A 241 -47.39 60.37 -1.00
CA ILE A 241 -47.76 59.36 0.00
C ILE A 241 -47.41 59.83 1.42
N GLU A 242 -46.23 60.41 1.61
CA GLU A 242 -45.81 60.97 2.90
C GLU A 242 -46.72 62.11 3.36
N SER A 243 -47.09 63.01 2.45
CA SER A 243 -48.03 64.11 2.74
C SER A 243 -49.42 63.57 3.07
N TYR A 244 -49.88 62.55 2.33
CA TYR A 244 -51.16 61.89 2.58
C TYR A 244 -51.20 61.24 3.97
N LEU A 245 -50.11 60.60 4.41
CA LEU A 245 -50.01 59.96 5.72
C LEU A 245 -50.00 60.96 6.89
N ARG A 246 -49.52 62.19 6.68
CA ARG A 246 -49.52 63.26 7.71
C ARG A 246 -50.89 63.87 7.94
N GLY A 247 -51.86 63.59 7.06
CA GLY A 247 -53.12 64.33 6.99
C GLY A 247 -52.94 65.59 6.13
N LYS A 248 -53.99 65.98 5.42
CA LYS A 248 -54.04 67.32 4.83
C LYS A 248 -54.11 68.31 5.99
N ASP A 249 -53.02 69.03 6.24
CA ASP A 249 -53.11 70.34 6.89
C ASP A 249 -53.93 71.30 5.99
#